data_AF-A0AAV9B161-F1
#
_entry.id   AF-A0AAV9B161-F1
#
_cell.length_a   1.000
_cell.length_b   1.000
_cell.length_c   1.000
_cell.angle_alpha   90.00
_cell.angle_beta   90.00
_cell.angle_gamma   90.00
#
_symmetry.space_group_name_H-M   'P 1'
#
loop_
_entity.id
_entity.type
_entity.pdbx_description
1 polymer ?
#
loop_
_entity_poly.entity_id
_entity_poly.type
_entity_poly.pdbx_seq_one_letter_code
_entity_poly.pdbx_strand_id
1 'polypeptide(L)'
;MTYYVAREGSKLWKRVLGETKVELQLLGEKWKLLLVGVILQYIHGLAARGVHYLHRPGPILQDVGFILLPELGKERAYISETVFSFMFFSFVLWTFHPFIYQSKRFYTVLLWRRVLAFLVASQFLRIITFYSTQLPGPNYHCREGSKLARLPRPDNILEVLLLNFPRGVIYGCGDLIFSSHMIFTLVFVLTYQKYGSRRFIKQVAWLIAIIQSLLIIASRKHYTVDVVVAWYTVNLIVFFVDKKLPEMPDRSTGTSPPLLPISAKDKDSKSKEEQLKLLNGNSLDTSDRRPRTQVNGKHLEDSNPVNGDATMNGT
;
A
#
# COMPACT_ATOMS: atom_id res chain seq x y z
N MET A 1 -20.29 14.28 -34.25
CA MET A 1 -19.99 13.44 -33.06
C MET A 1 -18.57 12.87 -33.08
N THR A 2 -18.12 12.27 -34.20
CA THR A 2 -16.78 11.67 -34.38
C THR A 2 -15.60 12.63 -34.18
N TYR A 3 -15.69 13.87 -34.66
CA TYR A 3 -14.62 14.88 -34.50
C TYR A 3 -14.39 15.31 -33.03
N TYR A 4 -15.46 15.36 -32.22
CA TYR A 4 -15.37 15.71 -30.81
C TYR A 4 -14.72 14.57 -30.00
N VAL A 5 -15.09 13.32 -30.29
CA VAL A 5 -14.50 12.12 -29.66
C VAL A 5 -13.00 12.01 -29.98
N ALA A 6 -12.60 12.25 -31.23
CA ALA A 6 -11.18 12.22 -31.62
C ALA A 6 -10.35 13.32 -30.93
N ARG A 7 -10.93 14.51 -30.73
CA ARG A 7 -10.26 15.63 -30.05
C ARG A 7 -10.13 15.41 -28.54
N GLU A 8 -11.13 14.81 -27.90
CA GLU A 8 -11.06 14.41 -26.49
C GLU A 8 -10.07 13.26 -26.28
N GLY A 9 -10.06 12.27 -27.18
CA GLY A 9 -9.06 11.20 -27.18
C GLY A 9 -7.64 11.74 -27.31
N SER A 10 -7.39 12.70 -28.19
CA SER A 10 -6.08 13.35 -28.35
C SER A 10 -5.64 14.13 -27.10
N LYS A 11 -6.57 14.82 -26.41
CA LYS A 11 -6.29 15.52 -25.15
C LYS A 11 -5.97 14.55 -24.01
N LEU A 12 -6.75 13.47 -23.88
CA LEU A 12 -6.50 12.41 -22.91
C LEU A 12 -5.16 11.74 -23.16
N TRP A 13 -4.84 11.43 -24.42
CA TRP A 13 -3.57 10.80 -24.82
C TRP A 13 -2.35 11.65 -24.45
N LYS A 14 -2.35 12.94 -24.81
CA LYS A 14 -1.26 13.87 -24.44
C LYS A 14 -1.08 13.98 -22.93
N ARG A 15 -2.18 13.90 -22.18
CA ARG A 15 -2.17 13.96 -20.72
C ARG A 15 -1.62 12.69 -20.08
N VAL A 16 -2.09 11.53 -20.54
CA VAL A 16 -1.56 10.22 -20.11
C VAL A 16 -0.06 10.18 -20.38
N LEU A 17 0.38 10.62 -21.57
CA LEU A 17 1.81 10.67 -21.91
C LEU A 17 2.61 11.57 -20.96
N GLY A 18 2.07 12.74 -20.60
CA GLY A 18 2.70 13.67 -19.66
C GLY A 18 2.83 13.10 -18.24
N GLU A 19 1.74 12.56 -17.68
CA GLU A 19 1.77 11.93 -16.35
C GLU A 19 2.67 10.69 -16.34
N THR A 20 2.62 9.87 -17.40
CA THR A 20 3.49 8.70 -17.56
C THR A 20 4.96 9.11 -17.62
N LYS A 21 5.31 10.22 -18.27
CA LYS A 21 6.70 10.70 -18.29
C LYS A 21 7.20 11.07 -16.88
N VAL A 22 6.38 11.76 -16.08
CA VAL A 22 6.72 12.13 -14.71
C VAL A 22 6.83 10.90 -13.81
N GLU A 23 5.88 9.97 -13.90
CA GLU A 23 5.89 8.71 -13.14
C GLU A 23 7.06 7.83 -13.55
N LEU A 24 7.41 7.78 -14.83
CA LEU A 24 8.56 7.01 -15.32
C LEU A 24 9.89 7.58 -14.84
N GLN A 25 10.00 8.91 -14.77
CA GLN A 25 11.18 9.54 -14.18
C GLN A 25 11.29 9.23 -12.68
N LEU A 26 10.19 9.32 -11.95
CA LEU A 26 10.15 8.99 -10.52
C LEU A 26 10.44 7.49 -10.28
N LEU A 27 9.96 6.63 -11.17
CA LEU A 27 10.28 5.21 -11.20
C LEU A 27 11.78 5.02 -11.43
N GLY A 28 12.38 5.71 -12.41
CA GLY A 28 13.82 5.67 -12.67
C GLY A 28 14.69 6.12 -11.49
N GLU A 29 14.20 7.01 -10.64
CA GLU A 29 14.90 7.42 -9.42
C GLU A 29 14.73 6.43 -8.25
N LYS A 30 13.58 5.74 -8.16
CA LYS A 30 13.19 4.93 -6.99
C LYS A 30 13.04 3.43 -7.27
N TRP A 31 13.34 2.95 -8.49
CA TRP A 31 13.10 1.57 -8.93
C TRP A 31 13.76 0.53 -8.03
N LYS A 32 14.93 0.83 -7.47
CA LYS A 32 15.66 -0.10 -6.58
C LYS A 32 14.79 -0.57 -5.41
N LEU A 33 14.04 0.34 -4.79
CA LEU A 33 13.18 0.00 -3.64
C LEU A 33 11.97 -0.81 -4.05
N LEU A 34 11.39 -0.52 -5.22
CA LEU A 34 10.29 -1.30 -5.76
C LEU A 34 10.75 -2.70 -6.16
N LEU A 35 11.91 -2.81 -6.81
CA LEU A 35 12.51 -4.09 -7.18
C LEU A 35 12.79 -4.94 -5.95
N VAL A 36 13.39 -4.37 -4.90
CA VAL A 36 13.58 -5.07 -3.62
C VAL A 36 12.25 -5.55 -3.05
N GLY A 37 11.20 -4.71 -3.09
CA GLY A 37 9.86 -5.11 -2.65
C GLY A 37 9.28 -6.29 -3.45
N VAL A 38 9.45 -6.30 -4.77
CA VAL A 38 9.01 -7.39 -5.65
C VAL A 38 9.80 -8.67 -5.41
N ILE A 39 11.12 -8.57 -5.22
CA ILE A 39 11.98 -9.71 -4.89
C ILE A 39 11.55 -10.33 -3.55
N LEU A 40 11.30 -9.50 -2.53
CA LEU A 40 10.84 -9.99 -1.22
C LEU A 40 9.43 -10.61 -1.30
N GLN A 41 8.56 -10.08 -2.15
CA GLN A 41 7.25 -10.67 -2.44
C GLN A 41 7.38 -12.06 -3.07
N TYR A 42 8.34 -12.24 -3.97
CA TYR A 42 8.68 -13.51 -4.59
C TYR A 42 9.26 -14.50 -3.57
N ILE A 43 10.20 -14.06 -2.73
CA ILE A 43 10.77 -14.86 -1.62
C ILE A 43 9.67 -15.32 -0.67
N HIS A 44 8.70 -14.47 -0.34
CA HIS A 44 7.53 -14.87 0.45
C HIS A 44 6.70 -15.97 -0.24
N GLY A 45 6.51 -15.89 -1.56
CA GLY A 45 5.84 -16.96 -2.33
C GLY A 45 6.60 -18.28 -2.27
N LEU A 46 7.94 -18.21 -2.41
CA LEU A 46 8.83 -19.38 -2.29
C LEU A 46 8.76 -19.99 -0.89
N ALA A 47 8.78 -19.16 0.16
CA ALA A 47 8.64 -19.56 1.55
C ALA A 47 7.30 -20.26 1.81
N ALA A 48 6.18 -19.70 1.33
CA ALA A 48 4.86 -20.32 1.46
C ALA A 48 4.80 -21.69 0.78
N ARG A 49 5.42 -21.84 -0.40
CA ARG A 49 5.56 -23.14 -1.05
C ARG A 49 6.48 -24.10 -0.30
N GLY A 50 7.56 -23.59 0.29
CA GLY A 50 8.48 -24.36 1.13
C GLY A 50 7.76 -25.03 2.30
N VAL A 51 6.87 -24.30 2.98
CA VAL A 51 6.05 -24.85 4.07
C VAL A 51 5.08 -25.92 3.60
N HIS A 52 4.55 -25.81 2.39
CA HIS A 52 3.68 -26.85 1.83
C HIS A 52 4.40 -28.19 1.69
N TYR A 53 5.70 -28.22 1.38
CA TYR A 53 6.48 -29.46 1.45
C TYR A 53 6.64 -30.01 2.87
N LEU A 54 6.67 -29.14 3.88
CA LEU A 54 6.76 -29.53 5.29
C LEU A 54 5.40 -29.91 5.89
N HIS A 55 4.31 -29.59 5.19
CA HIS A 55 2.94 -29.77 5.66
C HIS A 55 2.65 -31.22 6.05
N ARG A 56 2.14 -31.41 7.26
CA ARG A 56 1.60 -32.68 7.72
C ARG A 56 0.08 -32.55 7.89
N PRO A 57 -0.72 -33.30 7.10
CA PRO A 57 -2.16 -33.37 7.34
C PRO A 57 -2.40 -33.97 8.73
N GLY A 58 -3.44 -33.49 9.37
CA GLY A 58 -3.89 -33.90 10.69
C GLY A 58 -5.36 -33.53 10.88
N PRO A 59 -5.95 -33.86 12.05
CA PRO A 59 -7.30 -33.46 12.38
C PRO A 59 -7.42 -31.93 12.40
N ILE A 60 -8.60 -31.43 12.04
CA ILE A 60 -8.90 -30.00 12.06
C ILE A 60 -8.91 -29.52 13.52
N LEU A 61 -8.25 -28.41 13.78
CA LEU A 61 -8.20 -27.81 15.12
C LEU A 61 -9.57 -27.24 15.50
N GLN A 62 -9.84 -27.21 16.81
CA GLN A 62 -11.02 -26.53 17.32
C GLN A 62 -10.92 -25.03 17.08
N ASP A 63 -11.94 -24.47 16.43
CA ASP A 63 -11.97 -23.06 16.06
C ASP A 63 -13.37 -22.47 16.31
N VAL A 64 -13.42 -21.38 17.07
CA VAL A 64 -14.65 -20.67 17.41
C VAL A 64 -15.37 -20.17 16.16
N GLY A 65 -14.65 -19.63 15.17
CA GLY A 65 -15.29 -19.18 13.94
C GLY A 65 -15.82 -20.34 13.12
N PHE A 66 -15.27 -21.55 13.29
CA PHE A 66 -15.82 -22.73 12.64
C PHE A 66 -17.10 -23.24 13.27
N ILE A 67 -17.25 -23.04 14.58
CA ILE A 67 -18.49 -23.34 15.32
C ILE A 67 -19.57 -22.31 14.98
N LEU A 68 -19.20 -21.03 14.86
CA LEU A 68 -20.15 -19.94 14.67
C LEU A 68 -20.64 -19.80 13.21
N LEU A 69 -19.74 -20.03 12.23
CA LEU A 69 -20.06 -19.83 10.82
C LEU A 69 -20.37 -21.16 10.12
N PRO A 70 -21.47 -21.24 9.36
CA PRO A 70 -21.79 -22.41 8.57
C PRO A 70 -20.71 -22.63 7.49
N GLU A 71 -20.38 -23.89 7.25
CA GLU A 71 -19.45 -24.22 6.18
C GLU A 71 -20.08 -23.96 4.80
N LEU A 72 -19.34 -23.32 3.91
CA LEU A 72 -19.80 -23.07 2.53
C LEU A 72 -19.80 -24.34 1.67
N GLY A 73 -18.96 -25.31 2.02
CA GLY A 73 -18.72 -26.51 1.22
C GLY A 73 -17.70 -26.29 0.10
N LYS A 74 -17.19 -27.41 -0.44
CA LYS A 74 -16.13 -27.43 -1.47
C LYS A 74 -16.54 -26.69 -2.76
N GLU A 75 -17.81 -26.82 -3.16
CA GLU A 75 -18.32 -26.20 -4.39
C GLU A 75 -18.40 -24.68 -4.31
N ARG A 76 -18.61 -24.12 -3.12
CA ARG A 76 -18.75 -22.67 -2.92
C ARG A 76 -17.49 -22.02 -2.34
N ALA A 77 -16.43 -22.79 -2.11
CA ALA A 77 -15.16 -22.29 -1.58
C ALA A 77 -14.48 -21.25 -2.50
N TYR A 78 -14.84 -21.19 -3.78
CA TYR A 78 -14.32 -20.18 -4.71
C TYR A 78 -14.87 -18.77 -4.43
N ILE A 79 -16.03 -18.63 -3.76
CA ILE A 79 -16.68 -17.33 -3.52
C ILE A 79 -15.72 -16.36 -2.79
N SER A 80 -14.98 -16.86 -1.79
CA SER A 80 -13.99 -16.03 -1.08
C SER A 80 -12.80 -15.62 -1.94
N GLU A 81 -12.38 -16.42 -2.95
CA GLU A 81 -11.37 -16.00 -3.93
C GLU A 81 -11.93 -14.95 -4.90
N THR A 82 -13.18 -15.09 -5.32
CA THR A 82 -13.83 -14.16 -6.24
C THR A 82 -13.95 -12.77 -5.61
N VAL A 83 -14.38 -12.68 -4.36
CA VAL A 83 -14.49 -11.41 -3.63
C VAL A 83 -13.10 -10.78 -3.42
N PHE A 84 -12.09 -11.59 -3.04
CA PHE A 84 -10.72 -11.11 -2.93
C PHE A 84 -10.18 -10.59 -4.27
N SER A 85 -10.36 -11.34 -5.35
CA SER A 85 -9.91 -10.95 -6.69
C SER A 85 -10.59 -9.67 -7.14
N PHE A 86 -11.90 -9.54 -6.93
CA PHE A 86 -12.65 -8.33 -7.22
C PHE A 86 -12.08 -7.11 -6.47
N MET A 87 -11.79 -7.23 -5.17
CA MET A 87 -11.14 -6.17 -4.41
C MET A 87 -9.73 -5.84 -4.93
N PHE A 88 -8.93 -6.87 -5.22
CA PHE A 88 -7.57 -6.70 -5.71
C PHE A 88 -7.54 -5.92 -7.02
N PHE A 89 -8.33 -6.35 -8.01
CA PHE A 89 -8.41 -5.67 -9.31
C PHE A 89 -9.02 -4.28 -9.17
N SER A 90 -10.05 -4.11 -8.35
CA SER A 90 -10.65 -2.79 -8.10
C SER A 90 -9.64 -1.80 -7.49
N PHE A 91 -8.81 -2.25 -6.56
CA PHE A 91 -7.75 -1.42 -5.97
C PHE A 91 -6.67 -1.07 -7.01
N VAL A 92 -6.20 -2.05 -7.77
CA VAL A 92 -5.20 -1.84 -8.83
C VAL A 92 -5.72 -0.83 -9.86
N LEU A 93 -6.96 -1.00 -10.35
CA LEU A 93 -7.59 -0.05 -11.26
C LEU A 93 -7.69 1.35 -10.66
N TRP A 94 -8.03 1.45 -9.37
CA TRP A 94 -8.05 2.73 -8.66
C TRP A 94 -6.66 3.37 -8.55
N THR A 95 -5.57 2.61 -8.45
CA THR A 95 -4.21 3.20 -8.43
C THR A 95 -3.88 3.95 -9.72
N PHE A 96 -4.48 3.57 -10.86
CA PHE A 96 -4.33 4.25 -12.14
C PHE A 96 -5.34 5.40 -12.35
N HIS A 97 -6.21 5.67 -11.37
CA HIS A 97 -7.18 6.77 -11.43
C HIS A 97 -6.56 8.15 -11.75
N PRO A 98 -5.35 8.53 -11.26
CA PRO A 98 -4.71 9.81 -11.61
C PRO A 98 -4.40 9.99 -13.10
N PHE A 99 -4.19 8.90 -13.86
CA PHE A 99 -3.93 8.97 -15.30
C PHE A 99 -5.20 9.30 -16.09
N ILE A 100 -6.34 8.78 -15.63
CA ILE A 100 -7.64 8.93 -16.31
C ILE A 100 -8.32 10.24 -15.87
N TYR A 101 -8.47 10.44 -14.55
CA TYR A 101 -9.20 11.57 -13.99
C TYR A 101 -8.26 12.69 -13.55
N GLN A 102 -8.67 13.96 -13.62
CA GLN A 102 -7.88 15.15 -13.24
C GLN A 102 -7.47 15.23 -11.74
N SER A 103 -7.69 14.16 -10.98
CA SER A 103 -7.37 14.09 -9.56
C SER A 103 -5.87 13.85 -9.33
N LYS A 104 -5.10 14.93 -9.23
CA LYS A 104 -3.67 14.93 -8.89
C LYS A 104 -3.41 14.70 -7.39
N ARG A 105 -4.00 13.67 -6.78
CA ARG A 105 -3.88 13.52 -5.31
C ARG A 105 -2.62 12.79 -4.87
N PHE A 106 -2.14 11.84 -5.66
CA PHE A 106 -0.94 11.05 -5.36
C PHE A 106 -0.24 10.62 -6.65
N TYR A 107 1.03 10.27 -6.52
CA TYR A 107 1.78 9.57 -7.57
C TYR A 107 1.64 8.05 -7.37
N THR A 108 1.35 7.34 -8.44
CA THR A 108 1.15 5.88 -8.47
C THR A 108 2.40 5.15 -8.00
N VAL A 109 3.58 5.59 -8.43
CA VAL A 109 4.87 5.01 -8.02
C VAL A 109 5.11 5.16 -6.50
N LEU A 110 4.78 6.33 -5.93
CA LEU A 110 4.94 6.55 -4.48
C LEU A 110 3.93 5.76 -3.66
N LEU A 111 2.69 5.64 -4.17
CA LEU A 111 1.66 4.82 -3.54
C LEU A 111 2.10 3.35 -3.49
N TRP A 112 2.52 2.79 -4.63
CA TRP A 112 2.98 1.41 -4.71
C TRP A 112 4.23 1.16 -3.87
N ARG A 113 5.13 2.14 -3.73
CA ARG A 113 6.26 2.04 -2.79
C ARG A 113 5.79 1.86 -1.35
N ARG A 114 4.77 2.60 -0.92
CA ARG A 114 4.19 2.46 0.43
C ARG A 114 3.47 1.14 0.60
N VAL A 115 2.61 0.77 -0.36
CA VAL A 115 1.88 -0.50 -0.36
C VAL A 115 2.85 -1.68 -0.29
N LEU A 116 3.89 -1.70 -1.13
CA LEU A 116 4.91 -2.75 -1.09
C LEU A 116 5.67 -2.78 0.25
N ALA A 117 5.99 -1.62 0.85
CA ALA A 117 6.62 -1.59 2.16
C ALA A 117 5.73 -2.22 3.25
N PHE A 118 4.43 -1.91 3.26
CA PHE A 118 3.47 -2.52 4.18
C PHE A 118 3.33 -4.03 3.96
N LEU A 119 3.25 -4.46 2.70
CA LEU A 119 3.15 -5.87 2.32
C LEU A 119 4.39 -6.65 2.72
N VAL A 120 5.59 -6.14 2.41
CA VAL A 120 6.87 -6.79 2.73
C VAL A 120 7.06 -6.93 4.24
N ALA A 121 6.79 -5.87 5.01
CA ALA A 121 6.89 -5.93 6.47
C ALA A 121 5.93 -6.98 7.06
N SER A 122 4.69 -7.01 6.57
CA SER A 122 3.68 -8.00 7.00
C SER A 122 4.09 -9.42 6.60
N GLN A 123 4.58 -9.62 5.39
CA GLN A 123 4.98 -10.91 4.87
C GLN A 123 6.24 -11.46 5.52
N PHE A 124 7.17 -10.59 5.90
CA PHE A 124 8.35 -11.01 6.67
C PHE A 124 7.95 -11.59 8.02
N LEU A 125 7.06 -10.91 8.75
CA LEU A 125 6.52 -11.43 10.01
C LEU A 125 5.76 -12.74 9.79
N ARG A 126 4.99 -12.81 8.70
CA ARG A 126 4.26 -14.03 8.30
C ARG A 126 5.19 -15.22 8.07
N ILE A 127 6.31 -15.02 7.37
CA ILE A 127 7.34 -16.05 7.14
C ILE A 127 7.84 -16.60 8.47
N ILE A 128 8.15 -15.72 9.42
CA ILE A 128 8.61 -16.12 10.75
C ILE A 128 7.55 -16.97 11.46
N THR A 129 6.28 -16.55 11.46
CA THR A 129 5.22 -17.29 12.17
C THR A 129 4.99 -18.68 11.62
N PHE A 130 4.80 -18.84 10.30
CA PHE A 130 4.47 -20.16 9.74
C PHE A 130 5.67 -21.13 9.69
N TYR A 131 6.91 -20.63 9.73
CA TYR A 131 8.09 -21.50 9.87
C TYR A 131 8.35 -21.86 11.33
N SER A 132 8.01 -20.98 12.28
CA SER A 132 8.15 -21.25 13.70
C SER A 132 7.16 -22.29 14.20
N THR A 133 5.94 -22.33 13.67
CA THR A 133 4.93 -23.31 14.06
C THR A 133 4.06 -23.68 12.87
N GLN A 134 3.94 -24.99 12.62
CA GLN A 134 3.13 -25.52 11.53
C GLN A 134 1.90 -26.22 12.10
N LEU A 135 0.73 -25.80 11.67
CA LEU A 135 -0.55 -26.41 12.05
C LEU A 135 -1.20 -27.08 10.82
N PRO A 136 -2.06 -28.10 11.05
CA PRO A 136 -2.81 -28.74 9.98
C PRO A 136 -3.77 -27.75 9.31
N GLY A 137 -3.79 -27.71 7.98
CA GLY A 137 -4.53 -26.73 7.21
C GLY A 137 -6.03 -27.10 7.18
N PRO A 138 -6.95 -26.15 7.40
CA PRO A 138 -8.37 -26.46 7.49
C PRO A 138 -9.03 -26.74 6.13
N ASN A 139 -8.34 -26.37 5.04
CA ASN A 139 -8.86 -26.40 3.69
C ASN A 139 -9.12 -27.84 3.20
N TYR A 140 -10.19 -28.03 2.45
CA TYR A 140 -10.67 -29.34 1.98
C TYR A 140 -9.59 -30.16 1.26
N HIS A 141 -8.68 -29.51 0.52
CA HIS A 141 -7.63 -30.19 -0.23
C HIS A 141 -6.37 -30.51 0.61
N CYS A 142 -6.30 -30.03 1.86
CA CYS A 142 -5.19 -30.25 2.78
C CYS A 142 -5.49 -31.32 3.84
N ARG A 143 -6.72 -31.84 3.87
CA ARG A 143 -7.16 -32.90 4.79
C ARG A 143 -6.55 -34.25 4.43
N GLU A 144 -6.49 -35.13 5.43
CA GLU A 144 -6.07 -36.52 5.26
C GLU A 144 -6.86 -37.21 4.12
N GLY A 145 -6.16 -37.96 3.27
CA GLY A 145 -6.75 -38.63 2.10
C GLY A 145 -6.77 -37.81 0.80
N SER A 146 -6.49 -36.50 0.84
CA SER A 146 -6.35 -35.69 -0.39
C SER A 146 -4.98 -35.88 -1.04
N LYS A 147 -4.96 -36.13 -2.35
CA LYS A 147 -3.72 -36.21 -3.15
C LYS A 147 -2.93 -34.90 -3.20
N LEU A 148 -3.55 -33.77 -2.81
CA LEU A 148 -2.94 -32.43 -2.79
C LEU A 148 -2.44 -32.01 -1.40
N ALA A 149 -2.70 -32.82 -0.36
CA ALA A 149 -2.34 -32.47 1.01
C ALA A 149 -0.83 -32.45 1.24
N ARG A 150 -0.08 -33.35 0.60
CA ARG A 150 1.39 -33.34 0.60
C ARG A 150 1.91 -33.22 -0.82
N LEU A 151 2.80 -32.26 -1.03
CA LEU A 151 3.61 -32.23 -2.24
C LEU A 151 4.63 -33.38 -2.20
N PRO A 152 4.88 -34.08 -3.32
CA PRO A 152 5.98 -35.03 -3.40
C PRO A 152 7.31 -34.30 -3.17
N ARG A 153 8.36 -35.04 -2.74
CA ARG A 153 9.69 -34.46 -2.57
C ARG A 153 10.14 -33.87 -3.93
N PRO A 154 10.64 -32.63 -3.98
CA PRO A 154 11.04 -32.02 -5.24
C PRO A 154 12.26 -32.76 -5.80
N ASP A 155 12.16 -33.17 -7.06
CA ASP A 155 13.27 -33.87 -7.74
C ASP A 155 14.39 -32.88 -8.13
N ASN A 156 14.03 -31.60 -8.31
CA ASN A 156 14.95 -30.54 -8.73
C ASN A 156 14.73 -29.24 -7.94
N ILE A 157 15.81 -28.51 -7.65
CA ILE A 157 15.76 -27.17 -7.02
C ILE A 157 14.97 -26.18 -7.90
N LEU A 158 15.04 -26.36 -9.23
CA LEU A 158 14.28 -25.56 -10.20
C LEU A 158 12.77 -25.70 -10.01
N GLU A 159 12.27 -26.86 -9.57
CA GLU A 159 10.84 -27.05 -9.35
C GLU A 159 10.35 -26.20 -8.17
N VAL A 160 11.17 -26.07 -7.13
CA VAL A 160 10.88 -25.25 -5.96
C VAL A 160 10.92 -23.76 -6.34
N LEU A 161 11.94 -23.35 -7.10
CA LEU A 161 12.15 -21.98 -7.56
C LEU A 161 11.11 -21.52 -8.60
N LEU A 162 10.74 -22.37 -9.55
CA LEU A 162 9.65 -22.12 -10.49
C LEU A 162 8.32 -22.27 -9.76
N LEU A 163 7.91 -21.22 -9.05
CA LEU A 163 6.55 -21.04 -8.55
C LEU A 163 5.61 -21.31 -9.72
N ASN A 164 4.91 -22.45 -9.70
CA ASN A 164 3.74 -22.66 -10.53
C ASN A 164 2.63 -21.73 -9.99
N PHE A 165 2.79 -20.43 -10.22
CA PHE A 165 2.03 -19.33 -9.62
C PHE A 165 0.52 -19.59 -9.55
N PRO A 166 -0.18 -19.98 -10.64
CA PRO A 166 -1.63 -20.18 -10.57
C PRO A 166 -2.01 -21.36 -9.67
N ARG A 167 -1.19 -22.42 -9.61
CA ARG A 167 -1.51 -23.61 -8.81
C ARG A 167 -1.06 -23.48 -7.36
N GLY A 168 0.09 -22.86 -7.11
CA GLY A 168 0.63 -22.65 -5.76
C GLY A 168 -0.13 -21.59 -4.95
N VAL A 169 -0.70 -20.58 -5.62
CA VAL A 169 -1.54 -19.57 -4.94
C VAL A 169 -2.91 -20.12 -4.57
N ILE A 170 -3.46 -21.04 -5.37
CA ILE A 170 -4.82 -21.59 -5.17
C ILE A 170 -4.82 -22.86 -4.31
N TYR A 171 -3.78 -23.70 -4.41
CA TYR A 171 -3.71 -25.01 -3.78
C TYR A 171 -2.56 -25.14 -2.77
N GLY A 172 -2.11 -24.04 -2.18
CA GLY A 172 -1.11 -24.08 -1.11
C GLY A 172 -1.68 -24.68 0.17
N CYS A 173 -1.04 -25.72 0.71
CA CYS A 173 -1.37 -26.28 2.02
C CYS A 173 -0.38 -25.86 3.10
N GLY A 174 -0.91 -25.66 4.31
CA GLY A 174 -0.20 -25.11 5.44
C GLY A 174 -1.08 -24.09 6.14
N ASP A 175 -1.06 -24.09 7.47
CA ASP A 175 -1.71 -23.04 8.24
C ASP A 175 -0.83 -21.79 8.24
N LEU A 176 -0.93 -21.02 7.17
CA LEU A 176 -0.04 -19.90 6.88
C LEU A 176 -0.44 -18.66 7.71
N ILE A 177 -0.26 -18.75 9.05
CA ILE A 177 -0.50 -17.66 9.99
C ILE A 177 0.42 -16.48 9.62
N PHE A 178 -0.10 -15.28 9.39
CA PHE A 178 -1.50 -14.83 9.29
C PHE A 178 -1.99 -14.75 7.83
N SER A 179 -3.29 -14.72 7.60
CA SER A 179 -3.89 -14.90 6.26
C SER A 179 -3.41 -13.85 5.24
N SER A 180 -2.83 -14.29 4.11
CA SER A 180 -2.39 -13.39 3.04
C SER A 180 -3.52 -12.59 2.41
N HIS A 181 -4.70 -13.19 2.21
CA HIS A 181 -5.87 -12.49 1.68
C HIS A 181 -6.25 -11.32 2.56
N MET A 182 -6.16 -11.49 3.88
CA MET A 182 -6.42 -10.42 4.84
C MET A 182 -5.32 -9.36 4.84
N ILE A 183 -4.05 -9.74 4.69
CA ILE A 183 -2.94 -8.79 4.53
C ILE A 183 -3.20 -7.84 3.36
N PHE A 184 -3.42 -8.39 2.17
CA PHE A 184 -3.66 -7.59 0.98
C PHE A 184 -4.93 -6.74 1.12
N THR A 185 -6.02 -7.34 1.58
CA THR A 185 -7.30 -6.63 1.78
C THR A 185 -7.16 -5.45 2.72
N LEU A 186 -6.57 -5.65 3.90
CA LEU A 186 -6.44 -4.60 4.91
C LEU A 186 -5.47 -3.51 4.47
N VAL A 187 -4.33 -3.87 3.85
CA VAL A 187 -3.40 -2.88 3.29
C VAL A 187 -4.10 -2.03 2.23
N PHE A 188 -4.91 -2.62 1.35
CA PHE A 188 -5.65 -1.87 0.32
C PHE A 188 -6.73 -0.97 0.91
N VAL A 189 -7.52 -1.47 1.85
CA VAL A 189 -8.59 -0.71 2.52
C VAL A 189 -8.01 0.45 3.32
N LEU A 190 -6.93 0.23 4.08
CA LEU A 190 -6.24 1.29 4.84
C LEU A 190 -5.60 2.33 3.90
N THR A 191 -4.99 1.88 2.81
CA THR A 191 -4.43 2.78 1.80
C THR A 191 -5.51 3.64 1.16
N TYR A 192 -6.66 3.04 0.82
CA TYR A 192 -7.82 3.77 0.30
C TYR A 192 -8.46 4.67 1.35
N GLN A 193 -8.47 4.28 2.62
CA GLN A 193 -8.96 5.10 3.72
C GLN A 193 -8.15 6.40 3.83
N LYS A 194 -6.82 6.31 3.69
CA LYS A 194 -5.91 7.46 3.76
C LYS A 194 -5.97 8.35 2.51
N TYR A 195 -5.88 7.75 1.31
CA TYR A 195 -5.72 8.52 0.07
C TYR A 195 -6.98 8.66 -0.78
N GLY A 196 -8.01 7.85 -0.52
CA GLY A 196 -9.30 7.90 -1.21
C GLY A 196 -10.12 9.13 -0.84
N SER A 197 -10.87 9.66 -1.80
CA SER A 197 -11.72 10.85 -1.62
C SER A 197 -13.16 10.54 -1.25
N ARG A 198 -13.75 9.45 -1.78
CA ARG A 198 -15.18 9.17 -1.67
C ARG A 198 -15.52 8.42 -0.37
N ARG A 199 -16.29 9.05 0.53
CA ARG A 199 -16.71 8.47 1.82
C ARG A 199 -17.50 7.17 1.67
N PHE A 200 -18.41 7.10 0.70
CA PHE A 200 -19.20 5.90 0.44
C PHE A 200 -18.31 4.70 0.09
N ILE A 201 -17.33 4.88 -0.79
CA ILE A 201 -16.41 3.79 -1.17
C ILE A 201 -15.56 3.35 0.03
N LYS A 202 -15.19 4.26 0.95
CA LYS A 202 -14.50 3.88 2.18
C LYS A 202 -15.34 2.96 3.06
N GLN A 203 -16.62 3.29 3.26
CA GLN A 203 -17.54 2.45 4.03
C GLN A 203 -17.75 1.08 3.37
N VAL A 204 -17.97 1.06 2.05
CA VAL A 204 -18.11 -0.18 1.28
C VAL A 204 -16.83 -1.02 1.36
N ALA A 205 -15.64 -0.41 1.27
CA ALA A 205 -14.37 -1.12 1.36
C ALA A 205 -14.19 -1.81 2.73
N TRP A 206 -14.54 -1.13 3.83
CA TRP A 206 -14.54 -1.72 5.17
C TRP A 206 -15.57 -2.84 5.32
N LEU A 207 -16.77 -2.65 4.80
CA LEU A 207 -17.81 -3.68 4.81
C LEU A 207 -17.36 -4.93 4.05
N ILE A 208 -16.78 -4.77 2.86
CA ILE A 208 -16.25 -5.90 2.07
C ILE A 208 -15.10 -6.57 2.82
N ALA A 209 -14.23 -5.84 3.53
CA ALA A 209 -13.17 -6.44 4.34
C ALA A 209 -13.71 -7.36 5.45
N ILE A 210 -14.79 -6.94 6.11
CA ILE A 210 -15.48 -7.75 7.14
C ILE A 210 -16.13 -8.98 6.48
N ILE A 211 -16.86 -8.80 5.38
CA ILE A 211 -17.48 -9.91 4.64
C ILE A 211 -16.43 -10.90 4.16
N GLN A 212 -15.30 -10.41 3.62
CA GLN A 212 -14.17 -11.24 3.18
C GLN A 212 -13.60 -12.06 4.34
N SER A 213 -13.45 -11.45 5.53
CA SER A 213 -12.98 -12.13 6.74
C SER A 213 -13.88 -13.32 7.08
N LEU A 214 -15.20 -13.10 7.10
CA LEU A 214 -16.19 -14.15 7.40
C LEU A 214 -16.18 -15.24 6.32
N LEU A 215 -16.13 -14.86 5.04
CA LEU A 215 -16.10 -15.81 3.92
C LEU A 215 -14.83 -16.68 3.91
N ILE A 216 -13.68 -16.14 4.32
CA ILE A 216 -12.43 -16.91 4.45
C ILE A 216 -12.58 -18.02 5.50
N ILE A 217 -13.14 -17.69 6.67
CA ILE A 217 -13.36 -18.64 7.77
C ILE A 217 -14.43 -19.68 7.37
N ALA A 218 -15.54 -19.22 6.77
CA ALA A 218 -16.64 -20.08 6.36
C ALA A 218 -16.29 -21.00 5.17
N SER A 219 -15.33 -20.60 4.33
CA SER A 219 -14.75 -21.47 3.27
C SER A 219 -13.66 -22.42 3.78
N ARG A 220 -13.41 -22.44 5.10
CA ARG A 220 -12.40 -23.28 5.76
C ARG A 220 -10.99 -23.12 5.17
N LYS A 221 -10.66 -21.95 4.64
CA LYS A 221 -9.32 -21.70 4.05
C LYS A 221 -8.27 -21.42 5.11
N HIS A 222 -8.69 -20.70 6.14
CA HIS A 222 -7.87 -20.25 7.25
C HIS A 222 -8.66 -20.45 8.54
N TYR A 223 -7.95 -20.60 9.65
CA TYR A 223 -8.57 -20.52 10.96
C TYR A 223 -8.91 -19.08 11.30
N THR A 224 -9.80 -18.88 12.27
CA THR A 224 -10.17 -17.57 12.81
C THR A 224 -8.95 -16.83 13.35
N VAL A 225 -8.00 -17.56 13.96
CA VAL A 225 -6.76 -16.96 14.48
C VAL A 225 -5.97 -16.27 13.37
N ASP A 226 -5.87 -16.86 12.17
CA ASP A 226 -5.14 -16.26 11.04
C ASP A 226 -5.74 -14.92 10.61
N VAL A 227 -7.07 -14.81 10.70
CA VAL A 227 -7.82 -13.62 10.33
C VAL A 227 -7.69 -12.56 11.43
N VAL A 228 -7.92 -12.92 12.69
CA VAL A 228 -7.81 -12.00 13.84
C VAL A 228 -6.38 -11.46 13.96
N VAL A 229 -5.37 -12.32 13.84
CA VAL A 229 -3.96 -11.93 13.85
C VAL A 229 -3.64 -10.96 12.73
N ALA A 230 -4.17 -11.19 11.52
CA ALA A 230 -4.01 -10.26 10.41
C ALA A 230 -4.62 -8.88 10.71
N TRP A 231 -5.81 -8.84 11.33
CA TRP A 231 -6.50 -7.58 11.65
C TRP A 231 -5.66 -6.66 12.53
N TYR A 232 -5.14 -7.12 13.66
CA TYR A 232 -4.35 -6.23 14.51
C TYR A 232 -2.93 -6.02 13.95
N THR A 233 -2.29 -7.05 13.41
CA THR A 233 -0.88 -6.97 12.95
C THR A 233 -0.74 -6.01 11.78
N VAL A 234 -1.61 -6.10 10.78
CA VAL A 234 -1.54 -5.24 9.58
C VAL A 234 -1.81 -3.78 9.95
N ASN A 235 -2.80 -3.52 10.80
CA ASN A 235 -3.09 -2.16 11.26
C ASN A 235 -1.89 -1.54 12.01
N LEU A 236 -1.24 -2.32 12.88
CA LEU A 236 -0.03 -1.87 13.60
C LEU A 236 1.13 -1.61 12.63
N ILE A 237 1.39 -2.51 11.69
CA ILE A 237 2.48 -2.35 10.70
C ILE A 237 2.26 -1.11 9.85
N VAL A 238 1.04 -0.93 9.34
CA VAL A 238 0.70 0.25 8.54
C VAL A 238 0.94 1.51 9.38
N PHE A 239 0.49 1.54 10.64
CA PHE A 239 0.71 2.69 11.53
C PHE A 239 2.20 2.99 11.77
N PHE A 240 3.02 1.98 12.09
CA PHE A 240 4.44 2.18 12.36
C PHE A 240 5.25 2.55 11.12
N VAL A 241 5.01 1.85 10.01
CA VAL A 241 5.73 2.09 8.76
C VAL A 241 5.32 3.44 8.17
N ASP A 242 4.04 3.81 8.24
CA ASP A 242 3.56 5.09 7.73
C ASP A 242 4.15 6.28 8.48
N LYS A 243 4.34 6.18 9.81
CA LYS A 243 5.05 7.17 10.62
C LYS A 243 6.53 7.34 10.23
N LYS A 244 7.16 6.30 9.70
CA LYS A 244 8.58 6.34 9.27
C LYS A 244 8.74 6.81 7.81
N LEU A 245 7.66 6.82 7.03
CA LEU A 245 7.70 7.18 5.61
C LEU A 245 7.31 8.66 5.40
N PRO A 246 8.16 9.48 4.75
CA PRO A 246 7.93 10.92 4.59
C PRO A 246 6.62 11.18 3.84
N GLU A 247 5.75 12.04 4.38
CA GLU A 247 4.43 12.36 3.80
C GLU A 247 4.51 12.61 2.31
N MET A 248 3.53 12.10 1.56
CA MET A 248 3.50 12.30 0.11
C MET A 248 3.20 13.77 -0.18
N PRO A 249 3.87 14.39 -1.17
CA PRO A 249 3.54 15.76 -1.56
C PRO A 249 2.12 15.82 -2.11
N ASP A 250 1.24 16.55 -1.43
CA ASP A 250 -0.12 16.81 -1.89
C ASP A 250 -0.06 17.68 -3.16
N ARG A 251 -0.43 17.11 -4.31
CA ARG A 251 -0.45 17.89 -5.58
C ARG A 251 -1.76 18.69 -5.75
N SER A 252 -2.64 18.74 -4.74
CA SER A 252 -3.90 19.50 -4.77
C SER A 252 -3.70 21.01 -4.61
N THR A 253 -2.54 21.48 -4.16
CA THR A 253 -2.24 22.91 -3.94
C THR A 253 -1.34 23.54 -5.01
N GLY A 254 -0.97 22.81 -6.07
CA GLY A 254 -0.01 23.27 -7.07
C GLY A 254 -0.60 23.56 -8.45
N THR A 255 -0.93 24.81 -8.72
CA THR A 255 -1.07 25.35 -10.09
C THR A 255 0.32 25.53 -10.72
N SER A 256 1.12 24.47 -10.84
CA SER A 256 2.39 24.38 -11.60
C SER A 256 3.00 22.98 -11.38
N PRO A 257 3.60 22.33 -12.39
CA PRO A 257 4.51 21.22 -12.11
C PRO A 257 5.72 21.76 -11.33
N PRO A 258 6.18 21.08 -10.25
CA PRO A 258 7.48 21.40 -9.68
C PRO A 258 8.51 21.05 -10.75
N LEU A 259 9.14 22.07 -11.33
CA LEU A 259 10.37 21.89 -12.09
C LEU A 259 11.35 21.16 -11.17
N LEU A 260 11.78 19.98 -11.64
CA LEU A 260 12.82 19.18 -11.03
C LEU A 260 14.06 20.04 -10.73
N PRO A 261 14.85 19.69 -9.71
CA PRO A 261 16.11 20.38 -9.44
C PRO A 261 17.08 20.09 -10.58
N ILE A 262 17.21 21.04 -11.50
CA ILE A 262 18.27 21.05 -12.50
C ILE A 262 19.60 21.18 -11.76
N SER A 263 20.50 20.29 -12.14
CA SER A 263 21.90 20.17 -11.71
C SER A 263 22.59 21.52 -11.50
N ALA A 264 23.44 21.59 -10.47
CA ALA A 264 24.14 22.79 -9.98
C ALA A 264 25.09 23.48 -11.00
N LYS A 265 25.07 23.10 -12.27
CA LYS A 265 25.93 23.63 -13.33
C LYS A 265 25.33 24.82 -14.08
N ASP A 266 24.01 25.01 -14.03
CA ASP A 266 23.32 26.13 -14.72
C ASP A 266 23.07 27.36 -13.82
N LYS A 267 23.40 27.27 -12.52
CA LYS A 267 23.21 28.38 -11.58
C LYS A 267 24.29 29.46 -11.75
N ASP A 268 25.48 29.08 -12.21
CA ASP A 268 26.62 29.99 -12.41
C ASP A 268 26.59 30.75 -13.73
N SER A 269 25.90 30.22 -14.75
CA SER A 269 25.67 30.92 -16.01
C SER A 269 24.61 32.01 -15.84
N LYS A 270 23.56 31.74 -15.05
CA LYS A 270 22.47 32.69 -14.79
C LYS A 270 22.88 33.85 -13.88
N SER A 271 23.73 33.60 -12.87
CA SER A 271 24.24 34.65 -11.98
C SER A 271 25.16 35.65 -12.69
N LYS A 272 25.94 35.19 -13.68
CA LYS A 272 26.78 36.07 -14.52
C LYS A 272 25.94 36.94 -15.45
N GLU A 273 24.86 36.42 -16.00
CA GLU A 273 23.97 37.19 -16.90
C GLU A 273 23.15 38.25 -16.14
N GLU A 274 22.75 37.96 -14.89
CA GLU A 274 22.09 38.93 -14.01
C GLU A 274 23.05 40.03 -13.50
N GLN A 275 24.32 39.71 -13.19
CA GLN A 275 25.32 40.72 -12.83
C GLN A 275 25.69 41.65 -13.99
N LEU A 276 25.74 41.15 -15.24
CA LEU A 276 25.99 41.98 -16.42
C LEU A 276 24.83 42.94 -16.74
N LYS A 277 23.58 42.55 -16.41
CA LYS A 277 22.40 43.42 -16.58
C LYS A 277 22.30 44.50 -15.49
N LEU A 278 22.81 44.26 -14.29
CA LEU A 278 22.81 45.24 -13.19
C LEU A 278 23.85 46.36 -13.36
N LEU A 279 24.88 46.16 -14.18
CA LEU A 279 25.90 47.17 -14.47
C LEU A 279 25.48 48.17 -15.56
N ASN A 280 24.35 47.95 -16.25
CA ASN A 280 23.97 48.74 -17.42
C ASN A 280 22.49 49.18 -17.41
N GLY A 281 22.05 49.80 -16.31
CA GLY A 281 20.68 50.29 -16.15
C GLY A 281 20.59 51.80 -15.95
N ASN A 282 20.43 52.53 -17.06
CA ASN A 282 19.85 53.88 -17.05
C ASN A 282 18.37 53.82 -16.60
N SER A 283 17.95 54.88 -15.92
CA SER A 283 16.61 55.12 -15.37
C SER A 283 15.47 55.01 -16.40
N LEU A 284 14.33 54.42 -16.01
CA LEU A 284 13.03 55.11 -15.88
C LEU A 284 11.92 54.15 -15.41
N ASP A 285 11.30 54.52 -14.29
CA ASP A 285 9.86 54.52 -13.94
C ASP A 285 8.89 53.49 -14.53
N THR A 286 8.12 52.75 -13.69
CA THR A 286 6.70 53.02 -13.35
C THR A 286 6.01 51.85 -12.61
N SER A 287 5.54 52.17 -11.40
CA SER A 287 4.20 51.90 -10.80
C SER A 287 3.57 50.48 -10.79
N ASP A 288 3.41 49.97 -9.56
CA ASP A 288 2.11 49.79 -8.84
C ASP A 288 1.70 48.38 -8.34
N ARG A 289 1.20 48.40 -7.09
CA ARG A 289 0.22 47.52 -6.41
C ARG A 289 0.56 46.08 -5.96
N ARG A 290 0.72 45.96 -4.63
CA ARG A 290 0.51 44.76 -3.77
C ARG A 290 -0.99 44.41 -3.62
N PRO A 291 -1.31 43.14 -3.30
CA PRO A 291 -1.75 42.83 -1.93
C PRO A 291 -1.12 41.57 -1.31
N ARG A 292 -1.44 41.39 -0.02
CA ARG A 292 -0.69 40.80 1.11
C ARG A 292 -0.90 39.29 1.34
N THR A 293 0.15 38.65 1.86
CA THR A 293 0.29 37.23 2.22
C THR A 293 -0.43 36.84 3.54
N GLN A 294 -0.90 35.59 3.59
CA GLN A 294 -1.51 34.90 4.74
C GLN A 294 -0.58 34.77 5.96
N VAL A 295 -1.16 34.86 7.17
CA VAL A 295 -0.54 34.52 8.46
C VAL A 295 -0.90 33.08 8.82
N ASN A 296 0.12 32.26 9.07
CA ASN A 296 0.02 30.93 9.67
C ASN A 296 0.30 31.06 11.18
N GLY A 297 -0.65 30.67 12.03
CA GLY A 297 -0.48 30.65 13.48
C GLY A 297 0.23 29.39 13.94
N LYS A 298 1.47 29.53 14.40
CA LYS A 298 2.10 28.61 15.35
C LYS A 298 2.05 29.27 16.73
N HIS A 299 1.38 28.64 17.68
CA HIS A 299 1.38 29.03 19.08
C HIS A 299 2.72 28.63 19.70
N LEU A 300 3.56 29.62 20.00
CA LEU A 300 4.67 29.52 20.93
C LEU A 300 4.15 30.12 22.24
N GLU A 301 4.06 29.32 23.30
CA GLU A 301 3.94 29.82 24.67
C GLU A 301 5.36 29.93 25.22
N ASP A 302 5.77 31.14 25.57
CA ASP A 302 6.97 31.38 26.35
C ASP A 302 6.63 32.28 27.55
N SER A 303 6.99 31.76 28.72
CA SER A 303 7.49 32.45 29.92
C SER A 303 6.62 33.44 30.70
N ASN A 304 6.45 33.14 31.99
CA ASN A 304 6.58 34.13 33.05
C ASN A 304 7.27 33.50 34.27
N PRO A 305 8.44 34.01 34.72
CA PRO A 305 8.97 33.75 36.05
C PRO A 305 8.49 34.84 36.99
N VAL A 306 7.87 34.47 38.11
CA VAL A 306 7.57 35.41 39.20
C VAL A 306 8.39 34.97 40.41
N ASN A 307 9.39 35.80 40.76
CA ASN A 307 10.02 35.80 42.06
C ASN A 307 10.18 37.29 42.47
N GLY A 308 9.64 37.64 43.62
CA GLY A 308 9.70 38.98 44.20
C GLY A 308 9.08 38.97 45.60
N ASP A 309 9.92 38.75 46.60
CA ASP A 309 9.61 38.88 48.02
C ASP A 309 9.26 40.32 48.41
N ALA A 310 8.25 40.49 49.28
CA ALA A 310 8.22 41.46 50.39
C ALA A 310 6.96 41.28 51.27
N THR A 311 7.16 40.82 52.52
CA THR A 311 6.59 41.27 53.82
C THR A 311 5.15 41.86 53.86
N MET A 312 4.25 41.52 54.79
CA MET A 312 4.42 41.50 56.26
C MET A 312 3.16 40.96 57.00
N ASN A 313 3.45 40.14 58.03
CA ASN A 313 2.81 39.89 59.34
C ASN A 313 1.28 39.87 59.57
N GLY A 314 0.86 38.80 60.25
CA GLY A 314 -0.23 38.83 61.22
C GLY A 314 0.30 39.09 62.63
N THR A 315 -0.18 40.17 63.25
CA THR A 315 -0.70 40.33 64.63
C THR A 315 -0.97 41.81 64.85
#